data_AF-A0A2N5EE01-F1
#
_entry.id   AF-A0A2N5EE01-F1
#
_cell.length_a   1.000
_cell.length_b   1.000
_cell.length_c   1.000
_cell.angle_alpha   90.00
_cell.angle_beta   90.00
_cell.angle_gamma   90.00
#
_symmetry.space_group_name_H-M   'P 1'
#
loop_
_entity.id
_entity.type
_entity.pdbx_description
1 polymer ?
#
loop_
_entity_poly.entity_id
_entity_poly.type
_entity_poly.pdbx_seq_one_letter_code
_entity_poly.pdbx_strand_id
1 'polypeptide(L)' 'MKWIKCSESLPEANQQVLVNDLNGEGVLIAWRSLWYSAGQVPTGDWQWVFQIAGLEHEDVKVKEWCAYPAPTE' A
#
# COMPACT_ATOMS: atom_id res chain seq x y z
N MET A 1 -15.14 -6.78 -13.42
CA MET A 1 -14.17 -5.69 -13.19
C MET A 1 -12.84 -6.33 -12.81
N LYS A 2 -11.73 -5.96 -13.45
CA LYS A 2 -10.40 -6.50 -13.11
C LYS A 2 -9.86 -5.69 -11.94
N TRP A 3 -9.52 -6.35 -10.84
CA TRP A 3 -8.89 -5.74 -9.67
C TRP A 3 -7.56 -6.46 -9.42
N ILE A 4 -6.65 -5.77 -8.76
CA ILE A 4 -5.29 -6.23 -8.50
C ILE A 4 -5.24 -6.57 -7.01
N LYS A 5 -4.78 -7.78 -6.68
CA LYS A 5 -4.45 -8.06 -5.28
C LYS A 5 -3.23 -7.26 -4.89
N CYS A 6 -3.20 -6.76 -3.67
CA CYS A 6 -2.05 -5.98 -3.22
C CYS A 6 -0.73 -6.80 -3.26
N SER A 7 -0.79 -8.12 -3.17
CA SER A 7 0.35 -9.04 -3.31
C SER A 7 0.79 -9.30 -4.76
N GLU A 8 -0.06 -9.04 -5.76
CA GLU A 8 0.23 -9.30 -7.19
C GLU A 8 0.95 -8.13 -7.86
N SER A 9 0.81 -6.92 -7.34
CA SER A 9 1.50 -5.74 -7.82
C SER A 9 1.84 -4.86 -6.62
N LEU A 10 3.11 -4.94 -6.20
CA LEU A 10 3.63 -4.22 -5.05
C LEU A 10 4.27 -2.91 -5.52
N PRO A 11 3.94 -1.76 -4.91
CA PRO A 11 4.66 -0.52 -5.13
C PRO A 11 6.06 -0.62 -4.51
N GLU A 12 6.86 0.41 -4.75
CA GLU A 12 8.15 0.53 -4.08
C GLU A 12 7.99 0.52 -2.56
N ALA A 13 8.99 -0.04 -1.89
CA ALA A 13 9.00 -0.12 -0.45
C ALA A 13 9.11 1.28 0.17
N ASN A 14 8.41 1.48 1.28
CA ASN A 14 8.45 2.69 2.10
C ASN A 14 8.12 3.99 1.33
N GLN A 15 7.43 3.90 0.19
CA GLN A 15 6.90 5.04 -0.55
C GLN A 15 5.37 5.11 -0.39
N GLN A 16 4.88 6.32 -0.18
CA GLN A 16 3.45 6.58 -0.18
C GLN A 16 2.88 6.46 -1.59
N VAL A 17 1.75 5.79 -1.70
CA VAL A 17 0.96 5.66 -2.92
C VAL A 17 -0.50 5.93 -2.61
N LEU A 18 -1.24 6.32 -3.64
CA LEU A 18 -2.69 6.40 -3.60
C LEU A 18 -3.29 5.11 -4.17
N VAL A 19 -4.34 4.60 -3.55
CA VAL A 19 -5.03 3.36 -3.92
C VAL A 19 -6.47 3.71 -4.24
N ASN A 20 -6.88 3.48 -5.48
CA ASN A 20 -8.30 3.52 -5.82
C ASN A 20 -8.93 2.20 -5.41
N ASP A 21 -9.58 2.18 -4.25
CA ASP A 21 -10.28 1.01 -3.75
C ASP A 21 -11.68 0.87 -4.39
N LEU A 22 -12.10 -0.37 -4.62
CA LEU A 22 -13.40 -0.73 -5.21
C LEU A 22 -14.46 -1.14 -4.17
N ASN A 23 -14.08 -1.31 -2.90
CA ASN A 23 -14.98 -1.64 -1.80
C ASN A 23 -15.71 -0.42 -1.23
N GLY A 24 -15.28 0.80 -1.59
CA GLY A 24 -16.06 2.01 -1.42
C GLY A 24 -15.47 3.04 -0.46
N GLU A 25 -14.27 2.81 0.08
CA GLU A 25 -13.56 3.82 0.87
C GLU A 25 -13.04 4.98 0.01
N GLY A 26 -12.99 4.82 -1.31
CA GLY A 26 -12.50 5.82 -2.25
C GLY A 26 -10.99 5.73 -2.46
N VAL A 27 -10.31 6.88 -2.40
CA VAL A 27 -8.85 6.96 -2.56
C VAL A 27 -8.19 6.80 -1.19
N LEU A 28 -7.43 5.73 -1.00
CA LEU A 28 -6.66 5.49 0.23
C LEU A 28 -5.21 5.91 0.05
N ILE A 29 -4.58 6.42 1.11
CA ILE A 29 -3.11 6.52 1.17
C ILE A 29 -2.60 5.22 1.78
N ALA A 30 -1.63 4.58 1.11
CA ALA A 30 -1.00 3.36 1.58
C ALA A 30 0.51 3.35 1.32
N TRP A 31 1.24 2.48 2.02
CA TRP A 31 2.64 2.18 1.71
C TRP A 31 2.99 0.74 2.09
N ARG A 32 3.99 0.19 1.40
CA ARG A 32 4.56 -1.13 1.72
C ARG A 32 5.70 -0.97 2.71
N SER A 33 5.50 -1.36 3.96
CA SER A 33 6.53 -1.34 5.00
C SER A 33 7.30 -2.66 5.04
N LEU A 34 8.63 -2.60 4.94
CA LEU A 34 9.49 -3.79 5.01
C LEU A 34 9.79 -4.16 6.45
N TRP A 35 9.89 -5.46 6.71
CA TRP A 35 10.29 -5.97 8.01
C TRP A 35 11.80 -6.14 8.07
N TYR A 36 12.38 -5.66 9.17
CA TYR A 36 13.81 -5.74 9.43
C TYR A 36 14.03 -6.55 10.71
N SER A 37 15.02 -7.44 10.65
CA SER A 37 15.51 -8.14 11.83
C SER A 37 16.52 -7.27 12.59
N ALA A 38 17.01 -7.78 13.73
CA ALA A 38 18.03 -7.11 14.52
C ALA A 38 19.24 -6.72 13.66
N GLY A 39 19.70 -5.47 13.81
CA GLY A 39 20.79 -4.94 12.98
C GLY A 39 20.36 -4.43 11.60
N GLN A 40 19.07 -4.14 11.37
CA GLN A 40 18.55 -3.55 10.12
C GLN A 40 18.73 -4.45 8.89
N VAL A 41 18.71 -5.78 9.09
CA VAL A 41 18.82 -6.74 7.98
C VAL A 41 17.42 -7.01 7.41
N PRO A 42 17.18 -6.78 6.10
CA PRO A 42 15.90 -7.09 5.46
C PRO A 42 15.54 -8.56 5.60
N THR A 43 14.31 -8.84 6.02
CA THR A 43 13.81 -10.23 6.17
C THR A 43 13.24 -10.80 4.88
N GLY A 44 12.83 -9.93 3.94
CA GLY A 44 12.03 -10.29 2.77
C GLY A 44 10.53 -10.17 3.03
N ASP A 45 10.12 -10.13 4.30
CA ASP A 45 8.74 -9.91 4.70
C ASP A 45 8.39 -8.43 4.65
N TRP A 46 7.09 -8.17 4.44
CA TRP A 46 6.55 -6.84 4.33
C TRP A 46 5.09 -6.84 4.79
N GLN A 47 4.58 -5.66 5.15
CA GLN A 47 3.17 -5.45 5.44
C GLN A 47 2.64 -4.20 4.75
N TRP A 48 1.35 -4.21 4.45
CA TRP A 48 0.66 -3.00 4.04
C TRP A 48 0.36 -2.14 5.25
N VAL A 49 0.48 -0.84 5.06
CA VAL A 49 0.00 0.14 6.02
C VAL A 49 -0.88 1.14 5.27
N PHE A 50 -2.05 1.43 5.84
CA PHE A 50 -3.04 2.34 5.29
C PHE A 50 -3.22 3.53 6.22
N GLN A 51 -3.67 4.66 5.69
CA GLN A 51 -4.09 5.82 6.49
C GLN A 51 -5.25 5.48 7.45
N ILE A 52 -6.11 4.55 7.07
CA ILE A 52 -7.25 4.10 7.88
C ILE A 52 -6.76 3.02 8.85
N ALA A 53 -6.88 3.29 10.15
CA ALA A 53 -6.50 2.33 11.18
C ALA A 53 -7.43 1.10 11.18
N GLY A 54 -6.85 -0.09 11.28
CA GLY A 54 -7.57 -1.35 11.31
C GLY A 54 -8.03 -1.86 9.94
N LEU A 55 -7.69 -1.16 8.85
CA LEU A 55 -7.91 -1.66 7.49
C LEU A 55 -6.82 -2.68 7.16
N GLU A 56 -7.24 -3.91 6.86
CA GLU A 56 -6.33 -4.98 6.45
C GLU A 56 -6.25 -5.07 4.92
N HIS A 57 -5.14 -5.57 4.40
CA HIS A 57 -4.92 -5.65 2.95
C HIS A 57 -5.88 -6.62 2.24
N GLU A 58 -6.47 -7.57 2.97
CA GLU A 58 -7.48 -8.49 2.47
C GLU A 58 -8.82 -7.79 2.19
N ASP A 59 -9.06 -6.67 2.88
CA ASP A 59 -10.26 -5.84 2.76
C ASP A 59 -10.12 -4.76 1.69
N VAL A 60 -9.02 -4.73 0.91
CA VAL A 60 -8.77 -3.73 -0.13
C VAL A 60 -8.76 -4.39 -1.51
N LYS A 61 -9.56 -3.85 -2.45
CA LYS A 61 -9.59 -4.28 -3.85
C LYS A 61 -9.07 -3.17 -4.74
N VAL A 62 -7.77 -3.25 -5.06
CA VAL A 62 -7.08 -2.21 -5.83
C VAL A 62 -7.55 -2.20 -7.27
N LYS A 63 -8.16 -1.11 -7.70
CA LYS A 63 -8.39 -0.83 -9.12
C LYS A 63 -7.09 -0.45 -9.82
N GLU A 64 -6.34 0.45 -9.20
CA GLU A 64 -5.06 0.97 -9.67
C GLU A 64 -4.25 1.59 -8.53
N TRP A 65 -2.92 1.57 -8.70
CA TRP A 65 -1.97 2.32 -7.89
C TRP A 65 -1.70 3.66 -8.57
N CYS A 66 -1.77 4.75 -7.81
CA CYS A 66 -1.43 6.08 -8.28
C CYS A 66 -0.26 6.65 -7.46
N ALA A 67 0.60 7.43 -8.11
CA ALA A 67 1.68 8.12 -7.42
C ALA A 67 1.10 9.12 -6.41
N TYR A 68 1.72 9.21 -5.23
CA TYR A 68 1.41 10.28 -4.30
C TYR A 68 1.86 11.63 -4.88
N PRO A 69 1.02 12.68 -4.84
CA PRO A 69 1.38 13.97 -5.44
C PRO A 69 2.60 14.57 -4.74
N ALA A 70 3.50 15.16 -5.52
CA ALA A 70 4.56 15.98 -4.97
C ALA A 70 3.94 17.23 -4.30
N PRO A 71 4.51 17.71 -3.18
CA PRO A 71 4.12 18.99 -2.62
C PRO A 71 4.26 20.10 -3.67
N THR A 72 3.28 20.98 -3.76
CA THR A 72 3.40 22.24 -4.50
C THR A 72 4.06 23.28 -3.61
N GLU A 73 5.00 24.06 -4.16
CA GLU A 73 5.66 25.18 -3.48
C GLU A 73 4.68 26.30 -3.09
#